data_AF-A0ABD0Q918-F1
#
_entry.id   AF-A0ABD0Q918-F1
#
_cell.length_a   1.000
_cell.length_b   1.000
_cell.length_c   1.000
_cell.angle_alpha   90.00
_cell.angle_beta   90.00
_cell.angle_gamma   90.00
#
_symmetry.space_group_name_H-M   'P 1'
#
loop_
_entity.id
_entity.type
_entity.pdbx_description
1 polymer ?
#
loop_
_entity_poly.entity_id
_entity_poly.type
_entity_poly.pdbx_seq_one_letter_code
_entity_poly.pdbx_strand_id
1 'polypeptide(L)' 'VISYVGGSLSHSNSQFAGRVGFIHDMPNTNLSLYINNTKASDSGKYMCQVIIPDSRGLIGELTLNVK' A
#
# COMPACT_ATOMS: atom_id res chain seq x y z
N VAL A 1 2.43 4.33 -3.48
CA VAL A 1 2.70 4.57 -2.04
C VAL A 1 3.81 3.65 -1.56
N ILE A 2 3.56 2.35 -1.53
CA ILE A 2 4.53 1.29 -1.22
C ILE A 2 4.28 0.11 -2.16
N SER A 3 5.31 -0.67 -2.48
CA SER A 3 5.17 -1.93 -3.22
C SER A 3 6.21 -2.96 -2.78
N TYR A 4 5.94 -4.23 -3.07
CA TYR A 4 6.87 -5.34 -2.89
C TYR A 4 6.96 -6.12 -4.20
N VAL A 5 8.16 -6.15 -4.80
CA VAL A 5 8.39 -6.81 -6.09
C VAL A 5 9.75 -7.49 -6.05
N GLY A 6 9.82 -8.76 -6.50
CA GLY A 6 11.08 -9.48 -6.65
C GLY A 6 11.92 -9.56 -5.37
N GLY A 7 11.28 -9.70 -4.21
CA GLY A 7 11.97 -9.76 -2.91
C GLY A 7 12.27 -8.40 -2.28
N SER A 8 11.97 -7.29 -2.97
CA SER A 8 12.38 -5.95 -2.54
C SER A 8 11.17 -5.06 -2.23
N LEU A 9 11.26 -4.35 -1.10
CA LEU A 9 10.34 -3.28 -0.75
C LEU A 9 10.76 -1.98 -1.44
N SER A 10 9.80 -1.26 -2.03
CA SER A 10 10.03 0.05 -2.59
C SER A 10 9.01 1.06 -2.08
N HIS A 11 9.47 2.29 -1.89
CA HIS A 11 8.65 3.42 -1.47
C HIS A 11 8.63 4.45 -2.59
N SER A 12 7.45 5.00 -2.87
CA SER A 12 7.37 6.17 -3.75
C SER A 12 7.90 7.40 -2.99
N ASN A 13 8.64 8.29 -3.67
CA ASN A 13 9.06 9.62 -3.18
C ASN A 13 7.85 10.59 -3.01
N SER A 14 6.83 10.10 -2.32
CA SER A 14 5.52 10.72 -2.13
C SER A 14 5.41 11.30 -0.72
N GLN A 15 4.33 12.04 -0.45
CA GLN A 15 3.93 12.53 0.87
C GLN A 15 3.83 11.45 1.98
N PHE A 16 3.95 10.17 1.60
CA PHE A 16 3.88 9.01 2.47
C PHE A 16 5.24 8.45 2.91
N ALA A 17 6.35 9.00 2.40
CA ALA A 17 7.70 8.53 2.73
C ALA A 17 7.95 8.51 4.25
N GLY A 18 8.49 7.39 4.75
CA GLY A 18 8.75 7.18 6.18
C GLY A 18 7.51 6.96 7.07
N ARG A 19 6.30 6.97 6.50
CA ARG A 19 5.05 6.79 7.25
C ARG A 19 4.31 5.50 6.90
N VAL A 20 4.73 4.78 5.87
CA VAL A 20 4.01 3.60 5.37
C VAL A 20 4.83 2.34 5.46
N GLY A 21 4.14 1.22 5.63
CA GLY A 21 4.73 -0.11 5.67
C GLY A 21 3.64 -1.17 5.61
N PHE A 22 4.05 -2.41 5.38
CA PHE A 22 3.18 -3.56 5.55
C PHE A 22 3.12 -3.93 7.04
N ILE A 23 1.94 -4.37 7.51
CA ILE A 23 1.77 -4.82 8.90
C ILE A 23 2.54 -6.13 9.16
N HIS A 24 2.67 -6.97 8.13
CA HIS A 24 3.41 -8.22 8.17
C HIS A 24 4.63 -8.15 7.25
N ASP A 25 5.69 -8.86 7.63
CA ASP A 25 6.88 -9.01 6.79
C ASP A 25 6.50 -9.64 5.45
N MET A 26 7.01 -9.05 4.37
CA MET A 26 6.79 -9.56 3.02
C MET A 26 7.85 -10.63 2.67
N PRO A 27 7.47 -11.71 1.97
CA PRO A 27 6.16 -11.93 1.33
C PRO A 27 5.08 -12.44 2.31
N ASN A 28 3.84 -11.97 2.16
CA ASN A 28 2.69 -12.44 2.95
C ASN A 28 1.39 -12.39 2.14
N THR A 29 0.42 -13.24 2.49
CA THR A 29 -0.94 -13.19 1.89
C THR A 29 -1.82 -12.11 2.52
N ASN A 30 -1.46 -11.61 3.70
CA ASN A 30 -2.09 -10.46 4.33
C ASN A 30 -1.36 -9.17 3.92
N LEU A 31 -1.99 -8.41 3.03
CA LEU A 31 -1.47 -7.17 2.46
C LEU A 31 -1.89 -5.92 3.24
N SER A 32 -2.33 -6.10 4.49
CA SER A 32 -2.67 -4.98 5.37
C SER A 32 -1.47 -4.04 5.51
N LEU A 33 -1.73 -2.74 5.37
CA LEU A 33 -0.72 -1.68 5.42
C LEU A 33 -1.11 -0.62 6.44
N TYR A 34 -0.13 0.12 6.93
CA TYR A 34 -0.35 1.27 7.80
C TYR A 34 0.09 2.57 7.13
N ILE A 35 -0.53 3.67 7.56
CA ILE A 35 -0.05 5.03 7.34
C ILE A 35 0.04 5.68 8.73
N ASN A 36 1.26 5.90 9.21
CA ASN A 36 1.50 6.56 10.48
C ASN A 36 1.28 8.07 10.37
N ASN A 37 0.76 8.67 11.45
CA ASN A 37 0.54 10.10 11.56
C ASN A 37 -0.28 10.66 10.38
N THR A 38 -1.46 10.08 10.16
CA THR A 38 -2.38 10.48 9.08
C THR A 38 -2.77 11.95 9.18
N LYS A 39 -2.86 12.62 8.04
CA LYS A 39 -3.26 14.03 7.92
C LYS A 39 -4.53 14.14 7.07
N ALA A 40 -5.28 15.24 7.21
CA ALA A 40 -6.45 15.50 6.36
C ALA A 40 -6.14 15.40 4.86
N SER A 41 -4.93 15.81 4.44
CA SER A 41 -4.42 15.70 3.06
C SER A 41 -4.17 14.27 2.59
N ASP A 42 -4.10 13.29 3.49
CA ASP A 42 -4.01 11.87 3.15
C ASP A 42 -5.40 11.30 2.79
N SER A 43 -6.50 12.04 2.95
CA SER A 43 -7.83 11.58 2.51
C SER A 43 -7.87 11.39 0.99
N GLY A 44 -8.54 10.34 0.53
CA GLY A 44 -8.63 10.04 -0.90
C GLY A 44 -8.97 8.58 -1.18
N LYS A 45 -8.94 8.23 -2.47
CA LYS A 45 -9.10 6.85 -2.93
C LYS A 45 -7.75 6.16 -2.99
N TYR A 46 -7.70 4.95 -2.44
CA TYR A 46 -6.54 4.10 -2.41
C TYR A 46 -6.87 2.79 -3.12
N MET A 47 -5.84 2.22 -3.75
CA MET A 47 -5.94 0.96 -4.47
C MET A 47 -4.80 0.05 -4.04
N CYS A 48 -5.15 -1.20 -3.76
CA CYS A 48 -4.21 -2.31 -3.60
C CYS A 48 -4.28 -3.17 -4.86
N GLN A 49 -3.12 -3.47 -5.46
CA GLN A 49 -3.04 -4.29 -6.65
C GLN A 49 -2.05 -5.43 -6.42
N VAL A 50 -2.48 -6.66 -6.73
CA VAL A 50 -1.66 -7.86 -6.73
C VAL A 50 -1.49 -8.31 -8.18
N ILE A 51 -0.26 -8.27 -8.68
CA ILE A 51 0.07 -8.68 -10.03
C ILE A 51 0.48 -10.16 -9.97
N ILE A 52 -0.26 -11.01 -10.68
CA ILE A 52 0.01 -12.45 -10.78
C ILE A 52 0.33 -12.74 -12.25
N PRO A 53 1.50 -13.32 -12.57
CA PRO A 53 1.83 -13.70 -13.94
C PRO A 53 0.72 -14.58 -14.54
N ASP A 54 0.40 -14.35 -15.80
CA ASP A 54 -0.58 -15.11 -16.58
C ASP A 54 -2.02 -15.12 -16.00
N SER A 55 -2.33 -14.16 -15.12
CA SER A 55 -3.64 -13.98 -14.49
C SER A 55 -4.06 -12.51 -14.54
N ARG A 56 -5.33 -12.22 -14.28
CA ARG A 56 -5.86 -10.84 -14.21
C ARG A 56 -5.39 -10.07 -12.97
N GLY A 57 -4.71 -10.75 -12.03
CA GLY A 57 -4.35 -10.17 -10.74
C GLY A 57 -5.56 -9.92 -9.85
N LEU A 58 -5.34 -9.24 -8.73
CA LEU A 58 -6.39 -8.82 -7.80
C LEU A 58 -6.31 -7.31 -7.57
N ILE A 59 -7.46 -6.66 -7.49
CA ILE A 59 -7.57 -5.23 -7.19
C ILE A 59 -8.56 -5.05 -6.03
N GLY A 60 -8.15 -4.30 -5.02
CA GLY A 60 -9.02 -3.82 -3.96
C GLY A 60 -8.97 -2.29 -3.91
N GLU A 61 -10.13 -1.66 -3.77
CA GLU A 61 -10.23 -0.20 -3.64
C GLU A 61 -10.83 0.17 -2.28
N LEU A 62 -10.37 1.26 -1.70
CA LEU A 62 -10.95 1.84 -0.50
C LEU A 62 -10.87 3.36 -0.52
N THR A 63 -11.77 4.01 0.21
CA THR A 63 -11.70 5.46 0.44
C THR A 63 -11.28 5.72 1.88
N LEU A 64 -10.18 6.45 2.06
CA LEU A 64 -9.71 6.91 3.36
C LEU A 64 -10.25 8.32 3.58
N ASN A 65 -10.87 8.54 4.75
CA ASN A 65 -11.29 9.86 5.20
C ASN A 65 -10.65 10.14 6.56
N VAL A 66 -9.74 11.12 6.60
CA VAL A 66 -9.04 11.55 7.81
C VAL A 66 -9.69 12.85 8.28
N LYS A 67 -10.20 12.85 9.51
CA LYS A 67 -10.84 14.00 10.16
C LYS A 67 -9.87 14.73 11.08
#